data_AF-A0A1Z8S1A0-F1
#
_entry.id   AF-A0A1Z8S1A0-F1
#
_cell.length_a   1.000
_cell.length_b   1.000
_cell.length_c   1.000
_cell.angle_alpha   90.00
_cell.angle_beta   90.00
_cell.angle_gamma   90.00
#
_symmetry.space_group_name_H-M   'P 1'
#
loop_
_entity.id
_entity.type
_entity.pdbx_description
1 polymer ?
#
loop_
_entity_poly.entity_id
_entity_poly.type
_entity_poly.pdbx_seq_one_letter_code
_entity_poly.pdbx_strand_id
1 'polypeptide(L)'
;MYDKAEKRFEEICLSKNLKVIHSTKNQDMHEHWDWKITNPKTNKVSLIDVKGARKKSRSDNKLDYNITWLELRNVRGEKGSLLGKADYIAFEQKDYFLICKRKDLVSWMKSKITNKKFVQYSREAMYRYYQRYGRKDVITMVVISDIKKDLQHWKFS
;
A
#
# COMPACT_ATOMS: atom_id res chain seq x y z
N MET A 1 5.27 10.99 15.38
CA MET A 1 3.90 11.18 14.89
C MET A 1 3.84 10.54 13.52
N TYR A 2 3.03 9.48 13.36
CA TYR A 2 2.88 8.72 12.11
C TYR A 2 1.90 9.43 11.15
N ASP A 3 1.84 8.95 9.90
CA ASP A 3 1.06 9.58 8.81
C ASP A 3 -0.44 9.72 9.18
N LYS A 4 -1.11 10.73 8.59
CA LYS A 4 -2.54 11.00 8.84
C LYS A 4 -3.41 9.78 8.53
N ALA A 5 -3.08 9.05 7.47
CA ALA A 5 -3.80 7.84 7.07
C ALA A 5 -3.61 6.70 8.08
N GLU A 6 -2.38 6.49 8.58
CA GLU A 6 -2.09 5.48 9.60
C GLU A 6 -2.84 5.76 10.90
N LYS A 7 -2.89 7.03 11.32
CA LYS A 7 -3.68 7.43 12.50
C LYS A 7 -5.17 7.16 12.32
N ARG A 8 -5.71 7.49 11.16
CA ARG A 8 -7.13 7.20 10.86
C ARG A 8 -7.41 5.69 10.84
N PHE A 9 -6.48 4.89 10.33
CA PHE A 9 -6.62 3.43 10.34
C PHE A 9 -6.65 2.89 11.79
N GLU A 10 -5.77 3.40 12.65
CA GLU A 10 -5.73 3.09 14.09
C GLU A 10 -7.06 3.41 14.78
N GLU A 11 -7.60 4.62 14.57
CA GLU A 11 -8.87 5.06 15.14
C GLU A 11 -10.02 4.09 14.77
N ILE A 12 -10.07 3.66 13.51
CA ILE A 12 -11.06 2.66 13.05
C ILE A 12 -10.83 1.32 13.77
N CYS A 13 -9.59 0.85 13.88
CA CYS A 13 -9.29 -0.39 14.60
C CYS A 13 -9.73 -0.35 16.07
N LEU A 14 -9.44 0.75 16.76
CA LEU A 14 -9.83 0.95 18.16
C LEU A 14 -11.36 0.99 18.32
N SER A 15 -12.08 1.67 17.41
CA SER A 15 -13.55 1.69 17.41
C SER A 15 -14.18 0.29 17.28
N LYS A 16 -13.45 -0.67 16.71
CA LYS A 16 -13.86 -2.07 16.54
C LYS A 16 -13.37 -2.99 17.65
N ASN A 17 -12.83 -2.43 18.74
CA ASN A 17 -12.22 -3.17 19.85
C ASN A 17 -11.08 -4.10 19.41
N LEU A 18 -10.32 -3.70 18.38
CA LEU A 18 -9.11 -4.40 17.97
C LEU A 18 -7.91 -3.87 18.77
N LYS A 19 -6.99 -4.77 19.12
CA LYS A 19 -5.70 -4.37 19.70
C LYS A 19 -4.74 -4.01 18.57
N VAL A 20 -4.06 -2.88 18.72
CA VAL A 20 -3.14 -2.33 17.72
C VAL A 20 -1.75 -2.12 18.32
N ILE A 21 -0.72 -2.48 17.57
CA ILE A 21 0.68 -2.22 17.92
C ILE A 21 1.33 -1.59 16.70
N HIS A 22 1.87 -0.39 16.87
CA HIS A 22 2.62 0.30 15.83
C HIS A 22 3.97 -0.39 15.59
N SER A 23 4.42 -0.38 14.34
CA SER A 23 5.72 -0.91 13.96
C SER A 23 6.86 -0.08 14.57
N THR A 24 7.97 -0.72 14.86
CA THR A 24 9.22 0.01 15.11
C THR A 24 9.78 0.54 13.79
N LYS A 25 10.62 1.57 13.85
CA LYS A 25 11.32 2.09 12.66
C LYS A 25 12.04 1.00 11.87
N ASN A 26 12.65 0.03 12.55
CA ASN A 26 13.35 -1.08 11.90
C ASN A 26 12.37 -2.03 11.18
N GLN A 27 11.20 -2.29 11.77
CA GLN A 27 10.16 -3.12 11.16
C GLN A 27 9.53 -2.41 9.96
N ASP A 28 9.19 -1.13 10.08
CA ASP A 28 8.72 -0.34 8.93
C ASP A 28 9.73 -0.39 7.77
N MET A 29 11.01 -0.09 8.05
CA MET A 29 12.05 -0.02 7.01
C MET A 29 12.37 -1.35 6.32
N HIS A 30 12.35 -2.48 7.05
CA HIS A 30 12.83 -3.77 6.52
C HIS A 30 11.73 -4.82 6.35
N GLU A 31 10.61 -4.66 7.05
CA GLU A 31 9.47 -5.57 7.01
C GLU A 31 8.25 -4.95 6.34
N HIS A 32 8.17 -3.62 6.22
CA HIS A 32 7.11 -2.89 5.52
C HIS A 32 5.70 -3.24 6.01
N TRP A 33 5.44 -2.96 7.28
CA TRP A 33 4.10 -2.92 7.87
C TRP A 33 4.06 -1.83 8.94
N ASP A 34 2.90 -1.21 9.11
CA ASP A 34 2.67 -0.10 10.06
C ASP A 34 1.99 -0.59 11.33
N TRP A 35 1.01 -1.48 11.18
CA TRP A 35 0.20 -1.95 12.31
C TRP A 35 0.15 -3.48 12.39
N LYS A 36 0.45 -3.99 13.58
CA LYS A 36 0.03 -5.34 13.98
C LYS A 36 -1.32 -5.25 14.67
N ILE A 37 -2.30 -5.93 14.09
CA ILE A 37 -3.69 -5.94 14.56
C ILE A 37 -4.01 -7.31 15.14
N THR A 38 -4.56 -7.34 16.35
CA THR A 38 -5.05 -8.56 16.99
C THR A 38 -6.55 -8.43 17.24
N ASN A 39 -7.34 -9.37 16.71
CA ASN A 39 -8.76 -9.51 17.05
C ASN A 39 -8.89 -10.30 18.36
N PRO A 40 -9.33 -9.69 19.48
CA PRO A 40 -9.42 -10.37 20.76
C PRO A 40 -10.44 -11.51 20.80
N LYS A 41 -11.45 -11.48 19.92
CA LYS A 41 -12.49 -12.51 19.86
C LYS A 41 -12.00 -13.80 19.21
N THR A 42 -11.08 -13.69 18.26
CA THR A 42 -10.60 -14.84 17.46
C THR A 42 -9.12 -15.14 17.68
N ASN A 43 -8.41 -14.32 18.46
CA ASN A 43 -6.95 -14.31 18.61
C ASN A 43 -6.17 -14.22 17.28
N LYS A 44 -6.83 -13.80 16.20
CA LYS A 44 -6.20 -13.67 14.89
C LYS A 44 -5.32 -12.43 14.89
N VAL A 45 -4.06 -12.61 14.49
CA VAL A 45 -3.08 -11.54 14.30
C VAL A 45 -2.93 -11.27 12.80
N SER A 46 -2.77 -10.00 12.42
CA SER A 46 -2.50 -9.61 11.04
C SER A 46 -1.59 -8.38 10.99
N LEU A 47 -0.63 -8.38 10.07
CA LEU A 47 0.24 -7.24 9.77
C LEU A 47 -0.33 -6.44 8.61
N ILE A 48 -0.43 -5.11 8.77
CA ILE A 48 -1.04 -4.21 7.79
C ILE A 48 -0.03 -3.13 7.39
N ASP A 49 0.15 -2.93 6.10
CA ASP A 49 0.81 -1.77 5.49
C ASP A 49 -0.27 -0.82 4.96
N VAL A 50 -0.30 0.41 5.47
CA VAL A 50 -1.27 1.45 5.17
C VAL A 50 -0.70 2.37 4.09
N LYS A 51 -1.46 2.54 3.02
CA LYS A 51 -1.13 3.44 1.92
C LYS A 51 -2.10 4.60 1.90
N GLY A 52 -1.66 5.74 2.40
CA GLY A 52 -2.40 7.01 2.30
C GLY A 52 -2.62 7.43 0.85
N ALA A 53 -3.75 8.10 0.60
CA ALA A 53 -4.06 8.60 -0.74
C ALA A 53 -3.03 9.64 -1.16
N ARG A 54 -2.68 9.68 -2.45
CA ARG A 54 -1.65 10.58 -2.97
C ARG A 54 -2.26 11.56 -3.95
N LYS A 55 -1.60 12.71 -4.09
CA LYS A 55 -1.88 13.63 -5.20
C LYS A 55 -1.36 13.02 -6.50
N LYS A 56 -2.05 13.26 -7.62
CA LYS A 56 -1.58 12.80 -8.94
C LYS A 56 -0.33 13.56 -9.40
N SER A 57 -0.34 14.88 -9.21
CA SER A 57 0.82 15.76 -9.33
C SER A 57 1.12 16.45 -8.00
N ARG A 58 2.38 16.84 -7.79
CA ARG A 58 2.80 17.62 -6.60
C ARG A 58 2.07 18.96 -6.49
N SER A 59 1.73 19.55 -7.64
CA SER A 59 1.02 20.83 -7.76
C SER A 59 -0.47 20.73 -7.48
N ASP A 60 -1.04 19.52 -7.39
CA ASP A 60 -2.48 19.37 -7.18
C ASP A 60 -2.86 19.75 -5.75
N ASN A 61 -4.05 20.31 -5.57
CA ASN A 61 -4.56 20.68 -4.24
C ASN A 61 -5.43 19.58 -3.61
N LYS A 62 -5.73 18.51 -4.35
CA LYS A 62 -6.63 17.44 -3.92
C LYS A 62 -5.93 16.08 -3.99
N LEU A 63 -6.27 15.19 -3.06
CA LEU A 63 -5.87 13.80 -3.10
C LEU A 63 -6.62 13.06 -4.21
N ASP A 64 -5.95 12.14 -4.87
CA ASP A 64 -6.53 11.24 -5.85
C ASP A 64 -6.69 9.86 -5.21
N TYR A 65 -7.95 9.46 -4.99
CA TYR A 65 -8.30 8.16 -4.42
C TYR A 65 -8.46 7.07 -5.49
N ASN A 66 -8.30 7.42 -6.77
CA ASN A 66 -8.45 6.49 -7.89
C ASN A 66 -7.12 5.82 -8.25
N ILE A 67 -5.99 6.35 -7.81
CA ILE A 67 -4.67 5.81 -8.11
C ILE A 67 -3.91 5.46 -6.84
N THR A 68 -3.00 4.50 -6.96
CA THR A 68 -2.04 4.19 -5.91
C THR A 68 -0.71 3.75 -6.51
N TRP A 69 0.36 3.87 -5.72
CA TRP A 69 1.68 3.40 -6.08
C TRP A 69 1.96 2.07 -5.41
N LEU A 70 2.41 1.10 -6.20
CA LEU A 70 2.86 -0.19 -5.72
C LEU A 70 4.37 -0.29 -5.86
N GLU A 71 5.05 -0.73 -4.79
CA GLU A 71 6.51 -0.77 -4.70
C GLU A 71 7.03 -2.21 -4.61
N LEU A 72 7.78 -2.64 -5.63
CA LEU A 72 8.49 -3.92 -5.64
C LEU A 72 9.87 -3.82 -4.99
N ARG A 73 10.56 -2.71 -5.22
CA ARG A 73 11.91 -2.46 -4.74
C ARG A 73 12.01 -1.04 -4.21
N ASN A 74 12.58 -0.89 -3.02
CA ASN A 74 12.73 0.41 -2.36
C ASN A 74 13.87 1.24 -2.99
N VAL A 75 14.03 2.48 -2.53
CA VAL A 75 15.05 3.42 -3.06
C VAL A 75 16.50 2.95 -2.89
N ARG A 76 16.76 2.02 -1.97
CA ARG A 76 18.08 1.43 -1.70
C ARG A 76 18.36 0.19 -2.57
N GLY A 77 17.37 -0.29 -3.30
CA GLY A 77 17.48 -1.50 -4.11
C GLY A 77 17.11 -2.78 -3.35
N GLU A 78 16.55 -2.67 -2.16
CA GLU A 78 16.09 -3.80 -1.35
C GLU A 78 14.60 -4.07 -1.60
N LYS A 79 14.06 -5.14 -1.02
CA LYS A 79 12.62 -5.47 -1.11
C LYS A 79 11.78 -4.22 -0.77
N GLY A 80 10.79 -3.92 -1.61
CA GLY A 80 9.81 -2.88 -1.34
C GLY A 80 8.58 -3.41 -0.63
N SER A 81 7.60 -2.54 -0.37
CA SER A 81 6.44 -2.91 0.47
C SER A 81 5.64 -4.12 -0.02
N LEU A 82 5.52 -4.33 -1.34
CA LEU A 82 4.84 -5.51 -1.88
C LEU A 82 5.57 -6.83 -1.57
N LEU A 83 6.89 -6.77 -1.37
CA LEU A 83 7.73 -7.93 -1.05
C LEU A 83 8.10 -7.99 0.45
N GLY A 84 7.48 -7.15 1.28
CA GLY A 84 7.62 -7.14 2.73
C GLY A 84 6.88 -8.28 3.44
N LYS A 85 6.69 -8.10 4.76
CA LYS A 85 6.06 -9.07 5.67
C LYS A 85 4.58 -8.79 5.97
N ALA A 86 4.00 -7.66 5.54
CA ALA A 86 2.58 -7.41 5.73
C ALA A 86 1.70 -8.57 5.22
N ASP A 87 0.59 -8.85 5.87
CA ASP A 87 -0.42 -9.81 5.37
C ASP A 87 -1.35 -9.11 4.37
N TYR A 88 -1.73 -7.88 4.69
CA TYR A 88 -2.65 -7.06 3.90
C TYR A 88 -2.08 -5.67 3.65
N ILE A 89 -2.52 -5.08 2.55
CA ILE A 89 -2.33 -3.66 2.23
C ILE A 89 -3.66 -2.95 2.38
N ALA A 90 -3.68 -1.82 3.09
CA ALA A 90 -4.86 -0.99 3.31
C ALA A 90 -4.71 0.34 2.55
N PHE A 91 -5.46 0.51 1.46
CA PHE A 91 -5.47 1.75 0.69
C PHE A 91 -6.51 2.71 1.24
N GLU A 92 -6.09 3.92 1.60
CA GLU A 92 -7.00 4.96 2.06
C GLU A 92 -8.01 5.34 0.95
N GLN A 93 -9.27 5.42 1.31
CA GLN A 93 -10.36 6.00 0.53
C GLN A 93 -11.01 7.12 1.36
N LYS A 94 -11.94 7.89 0.78
CA LYS A 94 -12.57 9.03 1.49
C LYS A 94 -13.14 8.65 2.85
N ASP A 95 -13.91 7.56 2.92
CA ASP A 95 -14.69 7.20 4.11
C ASP A 95 -14.32 5.82 4.68
N TYR A 96 -13.39 5.10 4.04
CA TYR A 96 -12.98 3.75 4.44
C TYR A 96 -11.57 3.42 3.95
N PHE A 97 -11.06 2.24 4.29
CA PHE A 97 -9.86 1.64 3.72
C PHE A 97 -10.23 0.42 2.87
N LEU A 98 -9.69 0.37 1.65
CA LEU A 98 -9.76 -0.83 0.80
C LEU A 98 -8.63 -1.77 1.20
N ILE A 99 -8.96 -2.92 1.78
CA ILE A 99 -8.00 -3.91 2.22
C ILE A 99 -7.93 -5.05 1.22
N CYS A 100 -6.72 -5.45 0.81
CA CYS A 100 -6.48 -6.65 0.01
C CYS A 100 -5.30 -7.46 0.56
N LYS A 101 -5.26 -8.77 0.29
CA LYS A 101 -4.10 -9.60 0.62
C LYS A 101 -2.90 -9.16 -0.20
N ARG A 102 -1.76 -8.92 0.45
CA ARG A 102 -0.55 -8.44 -0.25
C ARG A 102 -0.06 -9.41 -1.32
N LYS A 103 -0.09 -10.73 -1.04
CA LYS A 103 0.36 -11.75 -1.99
C LYS A 103 -0.49 -11.77 -3.27
N ASP A 104 -1.80 -11.63 -3.14
CA ASP A 104 -2.71 -11.60 -4.29
C ASP A 104 -2.47 -10.33 -5.11
N LEU A 105 -2.26 -9.19 -4.44
CA LEU A 105 -1.89 -7.92 -5.07
C LEU A 105 -0.57 -8.01 -5.85
N VAL A 106 0.44 -8.72 -5.33
CA VAL A 106 1.71 -8.98 -6.04
C VAL A 106 1.47 -9.75 -7.33
N SER A 107 0.73 -10.85 -7.25
CA SER A 107 0.44 -11.71 -8.41
C SER A 107 -0.36 -10.95 -9.48
N TRP A 108 -1.36 -10.18 -9.05
CA TRP A 108 -2.17 -9.34 -9.93
C TRP A 108 -1.35 -8.23 -10.58
N MET A 109 -0.53 -7.49 -9.83
CA MET A 109 0.30 -6.44 -10.40
C MET A 109 1.26 -7.02 -11.46
N LYS A 110 1.87 -8.18 -11.18
CA LYS A 110 2.75 -8.86 -12.15
C LYS A 110 2.01 -9.28 -13.42
N SER A 111 0.73 -9.66 -13.33
CA SER A 111 -0.05 -10.02 -14.52
C SER A 111 -0.51 -8.80 -15.33
N LYS A 112 -0.67 -7.64 -14.69
CA LYS A 112 -1.01 -6.37 -15.36
C LYS A 112 0.16 -5.75 -16.12
N ILE A 113 1.39 -5.89 -15.62
CA ILE A 113 2.57 -5.35 -16.30
C ILE A 113 3.07 -6.33 -17.37
N THR A 114 2.53 -6.18 -18.58
CA THR A 114 2.92 -7.01 -19.74
C THR A 114 4.24 -6.54 -20.37
N ASN A 115 4.51 -5.23 -20.35
CA ASN A 115 5.75 -4.66 -20.85
C ASN A 115 6.76 -4.44 -19.71
N LYS A 116 7.86 -5.19 -19.75
CA LYS A 116 8.91 -5.14 -18.71
C LYS A 116 9.94 -4.02 -18.91
N LYS A 117 9.82 -3.20 -19.97
CA LYS A 117 10.69 -2.04 -20.18
C LYS A 117 10.41 -0.96 -19.13
N PHE A 118 11.49 -0.42 -18.58
CA PHE A 118 11.42 0.67 -17.60
C PHE A 118 11.05 2.00 -18.27
N VAL A 119 10.23 2.78 -17.61
CA VAL A 119 9.97 4.19 -17.94
C VAL A 119 10.81 5.11 -17.07
N GLN A 120 11.08 6.32 -17.58
CA GLN A 120 11.86 7.33 -16.89
C GLN A 120 11.00 8.45 -16.27
N TYR A 121 9.73 8.57 -16.67
CA TYR A 121 8.82 9.61 -16.19
C TYR A 121 7.63 9.02 -15.44
N SER A 122 7.26 9.62 -14.31
CA SER A 122 6.14 9.18 -13.46
C SER A 122 4.80 9.16 -14.21
N ARG A 123 4.60 10.09 -15.16
CA ARG A 123 3.39 10.15 -16.00
C ARG A 123 3.18 8.90 -16.86
N GLU A 124 4.24 8.13 -17.11
CA GLU A 124 4.18 6.89 -17.87
C GLU A 124 4.12 5.65 -16.98
N ALA A 125 4.13 5.81 -15.65
CA ALA A 125 4.27 4.69 -14.71
C ALA A 125 3.00 3.84 -14.55
N MET A 126 1.88 4.25 -15.16
CA MET A 126 0.62 3.52 -15.10
C MET A 126 0.81 2.13 -15.73
N TYR A 127 0.73 1.07 -14.92
CA TYR A 127 0.97 -0.32 -15.32
C TYR A 127 2.29 -0.57 -16.06
N ARG A 128 3.32 0.22 -15.75
CA ARG A 128 4.69 0.06 -16.26
C ARG A 128 5.68 0.10 -15.10
N TYR A 129 6.82 -0.57 -15.26
CA TYR A 129 7.91 -0.43 -14.29
C TYR A 129 8.53 0.96 -14.41
N TYR A 130 8.50 1.71 -13.32
CA TYR A 130 9.10 3.02 -13.20
C TYR A 130 10.24 2.96 -12.19
N GLN A 131 11.37 3.55 -12.57
CA GLN A 131 12.51 3.81 -11.68
C GLN A 131 12.77 5.32 -11.68
N ARG A 132 12.85 5.91 -10.48
CA ARG A 132 13.18 7.33 -10.35
C ARG A 132 14.65 7.55 -10.71
N TYR A 133 14.93 8.65 -11.40
CA TYR A 133 16.30 9.03 -11.74
C TYR A 133 17.18 9.08 -10.48
N GLY A 134 18.34 8.43 -10.56
CA GLY A 134 19.30 8.35 -9.44
C GLY A 134 18.86 7.47 -8.27
N ARG A 135 17.79 6.68 -8.40
CA ARG A 135 17.30 5.76 -7.36
C ARG A 135 17.25 4.33 -7.90
N LYS A 136 17.25 3.36 -6.98
CA LYS A 136 17.18 1.93 -7.33
C LYS A 136 15.76 1.36 -7.26
N ASP A 137 14.76 2.18 -6.95
CA ASP A 137 13.39 1.71 -6.75
C ASP A 137 12.78 1.14 -8.03
N VAL A 138 11.78 0.28 -7.83
CA VAL A 138 10.92 -0.25 -8.90
C VAL A 138 9.49 -0.11 -8.40
N ILE A 139 8.80 0.87 -8.95
CA ILE A 139 7.42 1.21 -8.58
C ILE A 139 6.55 1.20 -9.83
N THR A 140 5.25 1.06 -9.63
CA THR A 140 4.25 1.20 -10.69
C THR A 140 3.04 1.95 -10.13
N MET A 141 2.36 2.72 -10.98
CA MET A 141 1.09 3.34 -10.64
C MET A 141 -0.03 2.45 -11.16
N VAL A 142 -1.08 2.25 -10.36
CA VAL A 142 -2.24 1.44 -10.74
C VAL A 142 -3.53 2.14 -10.36
N VAL A 143 -4.65 1.69 -10.94
CA VAL A 143 -5.98 2.22 -10.67
C VAL A 143 -6.68 1.38 -9.60
N ILE A 144 -7.24 2.03 -8.60
CA ILE A 144 -7.97 1.40 -7.48
C ILE A 144 -9.21 0.63 -7.97
N SER A 145 -9.88 1.11 -9.04
CA SER A 145 -11.04 0.38 -9.62
C SER A 145 -10.65 -0.99 -10.15
N ASP A 146 -9.44 -1.14 -10.69
CA ASP A 146 -8.99 -2.42 -11.23
C ASP A 146 -8.64 -3.40 -10.11
N ILE A 147 -8.09 -2.91 -9.00
CA ILE A 147 -7.94 -3.69 -7.76
C ILE A 147 -9.30 -4.19 -7.27
N LYS A 148 -10.30 -3.30 -7.20
CA LYS A 148 -11.66 -3.67 -6.75
C LYS A 148 -12.33 -4.69 -7.68
N LYS A 149 -12.08 -4.59 -8.99
CA LYS A 149 -12.66 -5.47 -10.00
C LYS A 149 -12.04 -6.86 -9.96
N ASP A 150 -10.72 -6.95 -9.83
CA ASP A 150 -9.98 -8.18 -10.10
C ASP A 150 -9.54 -8.93 -8.84
N LEU A 151 -9.50 -8.27 -7.68
CA LEU A 151 -9.03 -8.85 -6.42
C LEU A 151 -10.14 -8.94 -5.37
N GLN A 152 -10.07 -10.01 -4.57
CA GLN A 152 -10.80 -10.06 -3.31
C GLN A 152 -10.33 -8.91 -2.42
N HIS A 153 -11.30 -8.16 -1.91
CA HIS A 153 -11.05 -7.00 -1.09
C HIS A 153 -12.15 -6.82 -0.03
N TRP A 154 -11.82 -6.03 0.99
CA TRP A 154 -12.74 -5.67 2.06
C TRP A 154 -12.77 -4.16 2.23
N LYS A 155 -13.96 -3.62 2.50
CA LYS A 155 -14.10 -2.25 2.98
C LYS A 155 -13.97 -2.25 4.50
N PHE A 156 -13.07 -1.43 5.01
CA PHE A 156 -12.82 -1.28 6.44
C PHE A 156 -13.06 0.16 6.87
N SER A 157 -14.09 0.37 7.67
CA SER A 157 -14.58 1.69 8.13
C SER A 157 -15.09 1.59 9.56
#